data_AF-A0A3C1GAP4-F1
#
_entry.id   AF-A0A3C1GAP4-F1
#
_cell.length_a   1.000
_cell.length_b   1.000
_cell.length_c   1.000
_cell.angle_alpha   90.00
_cell.angle_beta   90.00
_cell.angle_gamma   90.00
#
_symmetry.space_group_name_H-M   'P 1'
#
loop_
_entity.id
_entity.type
_entity.pdbx_description
1 polymer ?
#
loop_
_entity_poly.entity_id
_entity_poly.type
_entity_poly.pdbx_seq_one_letter_code
_entity_poly.pdbx_strand_id
1 'polypeptide(L)' 'MSSTPSAAASTATISNFIRTIIDADLASGKHRSIVTRFPPEPNGYLHVGHAKSICLNFGVAREFGGRCHLRFD' A
#
# COMPACT_ATOMS: atom_id res chain seq x y z
N MET A 1 -1.74 34.57 3.32
CA MET A 1 -1.82 33.20 3.87
C MET A 1 -1.73 32.25 2.69
N SER A 2 -0.51 31.87 2.33
CA SER A 2 -0.21 31.17 1.08
C SER A 2 -0.53 29.68 1.21
N SER A 3 -1.53 29.22 0.45
CA SER A 3 -1.76 27.81 0.18
C SER A 3 -0.81 27.34 -0.92
N THR A 4 0.12 26.44 -0.59
CA THR A 4 0.87 25.67 -1.59
C THR A 4 0.11 24.36 -1.83
N PRO A 5 -0.38 24.05 -3.04
CA PRO A 5 -0.75 22.69 -3.38
C PRO A 5 0.54 21.88 -3.58
N SER A 6 0.76 20.87 -2.72
CA SER A 6 1.86 19.92 -2.87
C SER A 6 1.58 19.06 -4.11
N ALA A 7 2.47 19.17 -5.10
CA ALA A 7 2.38 18.52 -6.40
C ALA A 7 2.26 16.98 -6.25
N ALA A 8 1.14 16.42 -6.69
CA ALA A 8 0.98 14.99 -6.87
C ALA A 8 1.87 14.53 -8.03
N ALA A 9 3.08 14.06 -7.70
CA ALA A 9 3.95 13.42 -8.66
C ALA A 9 3.30 12.10 -9.12
N SER A 10 2.78 12.08 -10.35
CA SER A 10 2.28 10.86 -10.99
C SER A 10 3.45 9.94 -11.30
N THR A 11 3.84 9.13 -10.32
CA THR A 11 4.78 8.04 -10.55
C THR A 11 4.03 7.00 -11.36
N ALA A 12 4.54 6.63 -12.54
CA ALA A 12 3.95 5.58 -13.36
C ALA A 12 3.68 4.34 -12.48
N THR A 13 2.41 3.98 -12.36
CA THR A 13 1.99 2.86 -11.52
C THR A 13 2.64 1.59 -12.05
N ILE A 14 3.60 1.04 -11.29
CA ILE A 14 4.22 -0.24 -11.63
C ILE A 14 3.13 -1.31 -11.56
N SER A 15 2.62 -1.72 -12.71
CA SER A 15 1.59 -2.74 -12.81
C SER A 15 2.14 -4.10 -12.33
N ASN A 16 1.42 -4.74 -11.42
CA ASN A 16 1.69 -6.10 -10.97
C ASN A 16 0.37 -6.84 -10.75
N PHE A 17 0.42 -8.17 -10.67
CA PHE A 17 -0.79 -8.99 -10.57
C PHE A 17 -1.64 -8.70 -9.31
N ILE A 18 -1.04 -8.20 -8.24
CA ILE A 18 -1.75 -7.84 -7.00
C ILE A 18 -2.70 -6.66 -7.26
N ARG A 19 -2.25 -5.65 -8.03
CA ARG A 19 -3.10 -4.50 -8.41
C ARG A 19 -4.29 -4.94 -9.26
N THR A 20 -4.04 -5.82 -10.23
CA THR A 20 -5.11 -6.37 -11.09
C THR A 20 -6.18 -7.11 -10.28
N ILE A 21 -5.78 -7.88 -9.26
CA ILE A 21 -6.72 -8.56 -8.37
C ILE A 21 -7.51 -7.54 -7.54
N ILE A 22 -6.83 -6.53 -7.01
CA ILE A 22 -7.47 -5.46 -6.23
C ILE A 22 -8.50 -4.70 -7.07
N ASP A 23 -8.15 -4.31 -8.29
CA ASP A 23 -9.06 -3.63 -9.23
C ASP A 23 -10.30 -4.48 -9.49
N ALA A 24 -10.13 -5.79 -9.77
CA ALA A 24 -11.23 -6.70 -10.01
C ALA A 24 -12.13 -6.87 -8.76
N ASP A 25 -11.55 -6.98 -7.57
CA ASP A 25 -12.28 -7.12 -6.31
C ASP A 25 -13.05 -5.83 -5.94
N LEU A 26 -12.49 -4.65 -6.25
CA LEU A 26 -13.18 -3.37 -6.07
C LEU A 26 -14.29 -3.16 -7.10
N ALA A 27 -14.03 -3.46 -8.38
CA ALA A 27 -15.00 -3.32 -9.46
C ALA A 27 -16.18 -4.28 -9.32
N SER A 28 -15.95 -5.49 -8.82
CA SER A 28 -17.01 -6.46 -8.51
C SER A 28 -17.78 -6.13 -7.22
N GLY A 29 -17.31 -5.16 -6.43
CA GLY A 29 -17.91 -4.78 -5.15
C GLY A 29 -17.68 -5.80 -4.02
N LYS A 30 -16.81 -6.80 -4.22
CA LYS A 30 -16.45 -7.81 -3.21
C LYS A 30 -15.89 -7.15 -1.95
N HIS A 31 -15.11 -6.09 -2.11
CA HIS A 31 -14.59 -5.27 -1.02
C HIS A 31 -14.90 -3.79 -1.26
N ARG A 32 -15.28 -3.06 -0.21
CA ARG A 32 -15.58 -1.62 -0.29
C ARG A 32 -14.32 -0.75 -0.26
N SER A 33 -13.25 -1.24 0.36
CA SER A 33 -12.00 -0.52 0.57
C SER A 33 -10.87 -1.50 0.83
N ILE A 34 -9.64 -1.13 0.49
CA ILE A 34 -8.47 -1.97 0.71
C ILE A 34 -7.88 -1.75 2.11
N VAL A 35 -7.59 -2.85 2.80
CA VAL A 35 -6.87 -2.85 4.08
C VAL A 35 -5.74 -3.87 3.99
N THR A 36 -4.50 -3.41 4.05
CA THR A 36 -3.29 -4.25 4.04
C THR A 36 -2.63 -4.28 5.42
N ARG A 37 -1.63 -5.16 5.60
CA ARG A 37 -0.76 -5.11 6.78
C ARG A 37 0.67 -5.50 6.45
N PHE A 38 1.64 -4.84 7.11
CA PHE A 38 3.03 -5.28 7.17
C PHE A 38 3.28 -5.91 8.56
N PRO A 39 3.43 -7.26 8.65
CA PRO A 39 3.52 -7.94 9.93
C PRO A 39 4.92 -8.50 10.24
N PRO A 40 5.91 -7.69 10.64
CA PRO A 40 7.20 -8.23 11.06
C PRO A 40 7.12 -8.87 12.45
N GLU A 41 7.85 -9.97 12.65
CA GLU A 41 8.09 -10.51 14.00
C GLU A 41 9.00 -9.54 14.77
N PRO A 42 8.73 -9.24 16.07
CA PRO A 42 9.49 -8.29 16.88
C PRO A 42 10.77 -8.94 17.46
N ASN A 43 11.43 -9.80 16.70
CA ASN A 43 12.60 -10.59 17.14
C ASN A 43 13.88 -10.29 16.35
N GLY A 44 13.85 -9.32 15.43
CA GLY A 44 15.02 -8.95 14.63
C GLY A 44 14.91 -7.57 13.99
N TYR A 45 16.04 -7.08 13.48
CA TYR A 45 16.08 -5.82 12.73
C TYR A 45 15.62 -6.01 11.28
N LEU A 46 14.88 -5.04 10.78
CA LEU A 46 14.51 -5.00 9.37
C LEU A 46 15.74 -4.75 8.50
N HIS A 47 15.97 -5.62 7.52
CA HIS A 47 16.94 -5.41 6.44
C HIS A 47 16.24 -5.04 5.11
N VAL A 48 17.02 -4.74 4.06
CA VAL A 48 16.54 -4.28 2.74
C VAL A 48 15.48 -5.19 2.08
N GLY A 49 15.46 -6.49 2.41
CA GLY A 49 14.44 -7.42 1.92
C GLY A 49 13.03 -7.03 2.37
N HIS A 50 12.89 -6.48 3.57
CA HIS A 50 11.62 -5.99 4.08
C HIS A 50 11.10 -4.76 3.33
N ALA A 51 11.99 -3.98 2.71
CA ALA A 51 11.60 -2.79 1.96
C ALA A 51 10.61 -3.14 0.84
N LYS A 52 10.74 -4.31 0.19
CA LYS A 52 9.79 -4.77 -0.81
C LYS A 52 8.38 -4.95 -0.23
N SER A 53 8.27 -5.60 0.93
CA SER A 53 6.99 -5.82 1.61
C SER A 53 6.38 -4.51 2.13
N ILE A 54 7.21 -3.61 2.67
CA ILE A 54 6.79 -2.28 3.14
C ILE A 54 6.25 -1.46 1.97
N CYS A 55 7.03 -1.28 0.92
CA CYS A 55 6.63 -0.51 -0.26
C CYS A 55 5.38 -1.08 -0.92
N LEU A 56 5.22 -2.40 -0.95
CA LEU A 56 4.02 -3.03 -1.47
C LEU A 56 2.79 -2.75 -0.59
N ASN A 57 2.84 -3.10 0.70
CA ASN A 57 1.66 -3.03 1.58
C ASN A 57 1.20 -1.58 1.80
N PHE A 58 2.14 -0.67 2.12
CA PHE A 58 1.82 0.75 2.32
C PHE A 58 1.55 1.46 0.99
N GLY A 59 2.29 1.11 -0.07
CA GLY A 59 2.12 1.72 -1.38
C GLY A 59 0.75 1.42 -1.99
N VAL A 60 0.31 0.16 -1.95
CA VAL A 60 -1.02 -0.25 -2.45
C VAL A 60 -2.12 0.40 -1.61
N ALA A 61 -2.01 0.40 -0.28
CA ALA A 61 -3.02 1.08 0.55
C ALA A 61 -3.13 2.57 0.19
N ARG A 62 -2.01 3.26 -0.02
CA ARG A 62 -2.01 4.68 -0.41
C ARG A 62 -2.60 4.89 -1.81
N GLU A 63 -2.25 4.05 -2.77
CA GLU A 63 -2.71 4.11 -4.16
C GLU A 63 -4.22 3.97 -4.28
N PHE A 64 -4.82 3.07 -3.50
CA PHE A 64 -6.25 2.79 -3.51
C PHE A 64 -7.06 3.56 -2.44
N GLY A 65 -6.45 4.54 -1.76
CA GLY A 65 -7.11 5.30 -0.69
C GLY A 65 -7.54 4.45 0.52
N GLY A 66 -6.89 3.31 0.71
CA GLY A 66 -7.12 2.35 1.77
C GLY A 66 -6.28 2.60 3.03
N ARG A 67 -6.17 1.57 3.87
CA ARG A 67 -5.37 1.60 5.12
C ARG A 67 -4.34 0.48 5.14
N CYS A 68 -3.19 0.74 5.75
CA CYS A 68 -2.18 -0.30 6.03
C CYS A 68 -1.90 -0.31 7.53
N HIS A 69 -1.95 -1.49 8.15
CA HIS A 69 -1.57 -1.65 9.55
C HIS A 69 -0.11 -2.14 9.66
N LEU A 70 0.67 -1.51 10.54
CA LEU A 70 1.88 -2.14 11.10
C LEU A 70 1.45 -3.01 12.28
N ARG A 71 1.73 -4.30 12.22
CA ARG A 71 1.35 -5.25 13.26
C ARG A 71 2.56 -6.09 13.63
N PHE A 72 2.99 -6.09 14.89
CA PHE A 72 3.96 -7.09 15.31
C PHE A 72 3.23 -8.44 15.46
N ASP A 73 3.75 -9.47 14.81
CA ASP A 73 3.29 -10.86 14.98
C ASP A 73 4.07 -11.55 16.09
#